data_AF-A0A966WZJ9-F1
#
_entry.id   AF-A0A966WZJ9-F1
#
_cell.length_a   1.000
_cell.length_b   1.000
_cell.length_c   1.000
_cell.angle_alpha   90.00
_cell.angle_beta   90.00
_cell.angle_gamma   90.00
#
_symmetry.space_group_name_H-M   'P 1'
#
loop_
_entity.id
_entity.type
_entity.pdbx_description
1 polymer ?
#
loop_
_entity_poly.entity_id
_entity_poly.type
_entity_poly.pdbx_seq_one_letter_code
_entity_poly.pdbx_strand_id
1 'polypeptide(L)'
;QVPPNSINVITISIDKNPKLAKDYMSKHGYTFLAAMMTPELNQSLGKVKGIPILLILDKNNKIIHKEMGEMFEEDFADLKRFAK
;
A
#
# COMPACT_ATOMS: atom_id res chain seq x y z
N GLN A 1 17.06 5.37 -2.15
CA GLN A 1 16.01 5.95 -1.29
C GLN A 1 15.02 6.70 -2.15
N VAL A 2 13.73 6.64 -1.83
CA VAL A 2 12.67 7.38 -2.51
C VAL A 2 12.77 8.86 -2.09
N PRO A 3 12.86 9.83 -3.03
CA PRO A 3 12.93 11.24 -2.66
C PRO A 3 11.67 11.69 -1.88
N PRO A 4 11.81 12.57 -0.88
CA PRO A 4 10.65 13.13 -0.18
C PRO A 4 9.65 13.77 -1.16
N ASN A 5 8.36 13.63 -0.90
CA ASN A 5 7.26 14.20 -1.70
C ASN A 5 7.21 13.74 -3.16
N SER A 6 7.95 12.70 -3.53
CA SER A 6 7.99 12.18 -4.90
C SER A 6 7.02 11.03 -5.14
N ILE A 7 6.56 10.38 -4.07
CA ILE A 7 5.55 9.31 -4.06
C ILE A 7 4.73 9.46 -2.77
N ASN A 8 3.41 9.31 -2.88
CA ASN A 8 2.53 9.15 -1.73
C ASN A 8 2.33 7.67 -1.43
N VAL A 9 2.53 7.27 -0.18
CA VAL A 9 2.32 5.89 0.27
C VAL A 9 1.08 5.85 1.17
N ILE A 10 0.12 5.01 0.80
CA ILE A 10 -1.08 4.72 1.60
C ILE A 10 -1.12 3.21 1.80
N THR A 11 -1.18 2.78 3.05
CA THR A 11 -1.34 1.36 3.39
C THR A 11 -2.81 1.04 3.59
N ILE A 12 -3.25 -0.12 3.09
CA ILE A 12 -4.65 -0.56 3.18
C ILE A 12 -4.69 -1.86 3.99
N SER A 13 -5.27 -1.83 5.19
CA SER A 13 -5.54 -3.05 5.94
C SER A 13 -6.75 -3.77 5.35
N ILE A 14 -6.63 -5.08 5.19
CA ILE A 14 -7.73 -5.98 4.81
C ILE A 14 -8.39 -6.65 6.02
N ASP A 15 -8.04 -6.24 7.24
CA ASP A 15 -8.64 -6.80 8.45
C ASP A 15 -10.15 -6.57 8.45
N LYS A 16 -10.90 -7.58 8.92
CA LYS A 16 -12.37 -7.48 9.03
C LYS A 16 -12.81 -6.49 10.11
N ASN A 17 -11.94 -6.21 11.09
CA ASN A 17 -12.23 -5.34 12.21
C ASN A 17 -11.23 -4.18 12.23
N PRO A 18 -11.68 -2.92 12.01
CA PRO A 18 -10.82 -1.74 12.05
C PRO A 18 -10.03 -1.58 13.37
N LYS A 19 -10.55 -2.11 14.49
CA LYS A 19 -9.85 -2.08 15.77
C LYS A 19 -8.52 -2.84 15.72
N LEU A 20 -8.46 -3.97 15.01
CA LEU A 20 -7.23 -4.77 14.92
C LEU A 20 -6.12 -4.01 14.20
N ALA A 21 -6.44 -3.38 13.07
CA ALA A 21 -5.50 -2.55 12.33
C ALA A 21 -5.02 -1.36 13.19
N LYS A 22 -5.95 -0.67 13.86
CA LYS A 22 -5.62 0.46 14.75
C LYS A 22 -4.72 0.06 15.91
N ASP A 23 -5.04 -1.05 16.58
CA ASP A 23 -4.25 -1.57 17.69
C ASP A 23 -2.85 -1.97 17.22
N TYR A 24 -2.73 -2.60 16.04
CA TYR A 24 -1.44 -2.97 15.45
C TYR A 24 -0.56 -1.74 15.17
N MET A 25 -1.14 -0.70 14.56
CA MET A 25 -0.45 0.58 14.33
C MET A 25 0.05 1.20 15.65
N SER A 26 -0.79 1.26 16.69
CA SER A 26 -0.39 1.78 18.00
C SER A 26 0.68 0.93 18.67
N LYS A 27 0.52 -0.39 18.66
CA LYS A 27 1.46 -1.33 19.30
C LYS A 27 2.89 -1.18 18.75
N HIS A 28 3.01 -0.94 17.45
CA HIS A 28 4.30 -0.83 16.76
C HIS A 28 4.76 0.63 16.58
N GLY A 29 3.99 1.62 17.04
CA GLY A 29 4.35 3.04 16.92
C GLY A 29 4.39 3.53 15.47
N TYR A 30 3.64 2.90 14.56
CA TYR A 30 3.64 3.28 13.15
C TYR A 30 2.91 4.60 12.93
N THR A 31 3.53 5.49 12.15
CA THR A 31 3.02 6.83 11.85
C THR A 31 2.67 7.05 10.38
N PHE A 32 2.87 6.05 9.53
CA PHE A 32 2.45 6.12 8.13
C PHE A 32 0.93 6.07 7.99
N LEU A 33 0.41 6.56 6.86
CA LEU A 33 -1.02 6.56 6.60
C LEU A 33 -1.54 5.14 6.38
N ALA A 34 -2.58 4.78 7.14
CA ALA A 34 -3.28 3.52 7.03
C ALA A 34 -4.80 3.76 6.90
N ALA A 35 -5.43 3.07 5.97
CA ALA A 35 -6.88 3.03 5.79
C ALA A 35 -7.38 1.58 5.76
N MET A 36 -8.68 1.40 5.90
CA MET A 36 -9.32 0.08 5.78
C MET A 36 -9.74 -0.17 4.33
N MET A 37 -9.66 -1.44 3.90
CA MET A 37 -10.26 -1.89 2.65
C MET A 37 -11.78 -1.67 2.69
N THR A 38 -12.33 -1.03 1.66
CA THR A 38 -13.77 -0.91 1.46
C THR A 38 -14.27 -1.89 0.38
N PRO A 39 -15.58 -2.22 0.35
CA PRO A 39 -16.13 -3.04 -0.72
C PRO A 39 -15.88 -2.47 -2.12
N GLU A 40 -15.97 -1.16 -2.29
CA GLU A 40 -15.76 -0.45 -3.56
C GLU A 40 -14.29 -0.53 -4.01
N LEU A 41 -13.36 -0.37 -3.08
CA LEU A 41 -11.93 -0.53 -3.37
C LEU A 41 -11.61 -1.99 -3.70
N ASN A 42 -12.14 -2.95 -2.94
CA ASN A 42 -11.93 -4.36 -3.23
C ASN A 42 -12.49 -4.76 -4.61
N GLN A 43 -13.61 -4.18 -5.01
CA GLN A 43 -14.18 -4.40 -6.35
C GLN A 43 -13.30 -3.80 -7.45
N SER A 44 -12.77 -2.57 -7.26
CA SER A 44 -11.93 -1.90 -8.26
C SER A 44 -10.55 -2.55 -8.43
N LEU A 45 -10.00 -3.14 -7.36
CA LEU A 45 -8.74 -3.89 -7.41
C LEU A 45 -8.88 -5.28 -8.05
N GLY A 46 -10.12 -5.77 -8.19
CA GLY A 46 -10.41 -7.13 -8.63
C GLY A 46 -9.98 -8.19 -7.61
N LYS A 47 -9.96 -9.46 -8.03
CA LYS A 47 -9.63 -10.57 -7.12
C LYS A 47 -8.16 -10.51 -6.67
N VAL A 48 -7.93 -10.03 -5.46
CA VAL A 48 -6.65 -10.11 -4.74
C VAL A 48 -6.42 -11.57 -4.31
N LYS A 49 -5.43 -12.24 -4.90
CA LYS A 49 -5.04 -13.62 -4.54
C LYS A 49 -3.71 -13.58 -3.80
N GLY A 50 -3.76 -13.39 -2.49
CA GLY A 50 -2.57 -13.33 -1.63
C GLY A 50 -2.30 -11.93 -1.09
N ILE A 51 -1.55 -11.89 0.01
CA ILE A 51 -1.08 -10.67 0.66
C ILE A 51 0.41 -10.85 1.02
N PRO A 52 1.20 -9.78 1.07
CA PRO A 52 0.84 -8.40 0.68
C PRO A 52 0.84 -8.19 -0.85
N ILE A 53 0.18 -7.11 -1.30
CA ILE A 53 0.19 -6.64 -2.69
C ILE A 53 0.62 -5.17 -2.72
N LEU A 54 1.59 -4.85 -3.58
CA LEU A 54 1.93 -3.48 -3.94
C LEU A 54 1.23 -3.08 -5.24
N LEU A 55 0.65 -1.88 -5.24
CA LEU A 55 0.10 -1.24 -6.43
C LEU A 55 0.71 0.14 -6.59
N ILE A 56 1.17 0.46 -7.80
CA ILE A 56 1.64 1.81 -8.15
C ILE A 56 0.65 2.42 -9.12
N LEU A 57 0.16 3.60 -8.76
CA LEU A 57 -0.69 4.41 -9.60
C LEU A 57 0.13 5.57 -10.18
N ASP A 58 -0.11 5.91 -11.45
CA ASP A 58 0.40 7.17 -12.02
C ASP A 58 -0.44 8.38 -11.55
N LYS A 59 -0.02 9.59 -11.94
CA LYS A 59 -0.73 10.84 -11.65
C LYS A 59 -2.16 10.92 -12.22
N ASN A 60 -2.53 10.03 -13.13
CA ASN A 60 -3.88 9.92 -13.71
C ASN A 60 -4.70 8.82 -13.03
N ASN A 61 -4.26 8.31 -11.88
CA ASN A 61 -4.88 7.22 -11.12
C ASN A 61 -4.93 5.88 -11.88
N LYS A 62 -4.02 5.64 -12.84
CA LYS A 62 -3.92 4.36 -13.53
C LYS A 62 -2.90 3.46 -12.84
N ILE A 63 -3.27 2.20 -12.58
CA ILE A 63 -2.33 1.18 -12.10
C ILE A 63 -1.30 0.91 -13.20
N ILE A 64 -0.02 1.22 -12.92
CA ILE A 64 1.12 1.01 -13.81
C ILE A 64 2.05 -0.11 -13.35
N HIS A 65 1.89 -0.57 -12.10
CA HIS A 65 2.64 -1.68 -11.55
C HIS A 65 1.82 -2.40 -10.49
N LYS A 66 1.92 -3.74 -10.47
CA LYS A 66 1.30 -4.62 -9.49
C LYS A 66 2.29 -5.72 -9.15
N GLU A 67 2.55 -5.91 -7.87
CA GLU A 67 3.46 -6.91 -7.35
C GLU A 67 2.82 -7.64 -6.16
N MET A 68 2.99 -8.96 -6.09
CA MET A 68 2.48 -9.79 -5.00
C MET A 68 3.68 -10.44 -4.32
N GLY A 69 3.67 -10.43 -2.99
CA GLY A 69 4.79 -10.94 -2.19
C GLY A 69 5.30 -9.89 -1.21
N GLU A 70 6.16 -10.35 -0.31
CA GLU A 70 6.86 -9.49 0.64
C GLU A 70 7.75 -8.50 -0.11
N MET A 71 7.82 -7.26 0.39
CA MET A 71 8.70 -6.22 -0.13
C MET A 71 9.91 -6.12 0.79
N PHE A 72 11.11 -6.26 0.23
CA PHE A 72 12.36 -6.03 0.94
C PHE A 72 12.81 -4.57 0.81
N GLU A 73 13.83 -4.19 1.57
CA GLU A 73 14.34 -2.80 1.58
C GLU A 73 14.84 -2.35 0.19
N GLU A 74 15.41 -3.26 -0.59
CA GLU A 74 15.84 -3.02 -1.97
C GLU A 74 14.66 -2.74 -2.91
N ASP A 75 13.59 -3.52 -2.81
CA ASP A 75 12.36 -3.33 -3.59
C ASP A 75 11.73 -1.96 -3.28
N PHE A 76 11.72 -1.58 -2.00
CA PHE A 76 11.25 -0.26 -1.58
C PHE A 76 12.12 0.87 -2.15
N ALA A 77 13.44 0.71 -2.12
CA ALA A 77 14.37 1.68 -2.67
C ALA A 77 14.21 1.86 -4.19
N ASP A 78 13.82 0.80 -4.89
CA ASP A 78 13.59 0.78 -6.33
C ASP A 78 12.29 1.46 -6.76
N LEU A 79 11.37 1.73 -5.83
CA LEU A 79 10.16 2.51 -6.12
C LEU A 79 10.45 3.91 -6.66
N LYS A 80 11.65 4.46 -6.40
CA LYS A 80 12.13 5.73 -6.97
C LYS A 80 12.00 5.79 -8.50
N ARG A 81 11.98 4.66 -9.21
CA ARG A 81 11.80 4.62 -10.67
C ARG A 81 10.40 5.08 -11.11
N PHE A 82 9.43 5.08 -10.19
CA PHE A 82 8.06 5.51 -10.41
C PHE A 82 7.79 6.95 -9.94
N ALA A 83 8.73 7.58 -9.23
CA ALA A 83 8.66 8.99 -8.84
C ALA A 83 8.79 9.89 -10.08
N LYS A 84 7.66 10.29 -10.68
CA LYS A 84 7.60 11.10 -11.91
C LYS A 84 6.56 12.21 -11.80
#